data_AF-A0A7S2U0M5-F1
#
_entry.id   AF-A0A7S2U0M5-F1
#
_cell.length_a   1.000
_cell.length_b   1.000
_cell.length_c   1.000
_cell.angle_alpha   90.00
_cell.angle_beta   90.00
_cell.angle_gamma   90.00
#
_symmetry.space_group_name_H-M   'P 1'
#
loop_
_entity.id
_entity.type
_entity.pdbx_description
1 polymer ?
#
loop_
_entity_poly.entity_id
_entity_poly.type
_entity_poly.pdbx_seq_one_letter_code
_entity_poly.pdbx_strand_id
1 'polypeptide(L)'
;MPPFGYEGVKAPPSPALFPTLKSSFTRNGAKASRHVNIRHTSTKPKVLVALYPDPKSGYPPNYARKDIPKIESYPDGQTVPSPKEIDFVPGELLGCVSGELGLRKFLEANGYELVVTSDKDGKDCEMDEHLPEAEVVISQPFYLYYLTRQRIDKAPNLKMAITAGIGSDHVDLDAAMEHKVDVTEVTFSNSISVAEHAVMMILALVRNYIPSHLAIIAGDWAISDCVSRAYDVEGMHIGTVAAG
;
A
#
# COMPACT_ATOMS: atom_id res chain seq x y z
N MET A 1 23.79 -33.89 -8.05
CA MET A 1 22.68 -33.33 -7.25
C MET A 1 21.40 -34.04 -7.68
N PRO A 2 20.62 -34.64 -6.76
CA PRO A 2 19.38 -35.31 -7.13
C PRO A 2 18.26 -34.28 -7.40
N PRO A 3 17.28 -34.59 -8.29
CA PRO A 3 16.15 -33.72 -8.57
C PRO A 3 15.09 -33.84 -7.47
N PHE A 4 14.65 -32.70 -6.93
CA PHE A 4 13.52 -32.64 -6.01
C PHE A 4 12.21 -32.81 -6.79
N GLY A 5 11.50 -33.90 -6.52
CA GLY A 5 10.12 -34.12 -6.95
C GLY A 5 9.14 -33.40 -6.03
N TYR A 6 8.14 -32.73 -6.62
CA TYR A 6 6.98 -32.17 -5.92
C TYR A 6 5.87 -33.23 -5.90
N GLU A 7 5.62 -33.84 -4.73
CA GLU A 7 4.39 -34.61 -4.48
C GLU A 7 3.27 -33.68 -3.98
N GLY A 8 2.08 -33.87 -4.57
CA GLY A 8 0.93 -33.01 -4.40
C GLY A 8 0.31 -33.05 -3.01
N VAL A 9 -0.01 -31.86 -2.50
CA VAL A 9 -0.78 -31.68 -1.27
C VAL A 9 -2.27 -31.83 -1.58
N LYS A 10 -2.89 -32.89 -1.02
CA LYS A 10 -4.35 -33.10 -1.03
C LYS A 10 -5.04 -32.11 -0.08
N ALA A 11 -6.12 -31.48 -0.55
CA ALA A 11 -6.98 -30.63 0.24
C ALA A 11 -7.76 -31.42 1.32
N PRO A 12 -7.97 -30.86 2.53
CA PRO A 12 -8.81 -31.47 3.56
C PRO A 12 -10.32 -31.32 3.27
N PRO A 13 -11.17 -32.26 3.72
CA PRO A 13 -12.60 -32.26 3.45
C PRO A 13 -13.40 -31.25 4.31
N SER A 14 -14.50 -30.76 3.72
CA SER A 14 -15.48 -29.83 4.31
C SER A 14 -16.26 -30.44 5.49
N PRO A 15 -16.51 -29.70 6.59
CA PRO A 15 -17.37 -30.17 7.67
C PRO A 15 -18.87 -29.97 7.36
N ALA A 16 -19.62 -31.03 7.63
CA ALA A 16 -21.04 -31.18 7.38
C ALA A 16 -21.96 -30.36 8.31
N LEU A 17 -23.18 -30.17 7.81
CA LEU A 17 -24.37 -29.55 8.41
C LEU A 17 -24.64 -29.96 9.87
N PHE A 18 -25.06 -28.98 10.69
CA PHE A 18 -25.84 -29.22 11.92
C PHE A 18 -27.27 -28.69 11.79
N PRO A 19 -28.26 -29.33 12.43
CA PRO A 19 -29.67 -29.10 12.19
C PRO A 19 -30.28 -27.96 13.02
N THR A 20 -31.33 -27.39 12.46
CA THR A 20 -32.25 -26.42 13.03
C THR A 20 -32.93 -26.92 14.32
N LEU A 21 -32.95 -26.09 15.36
CA LEU A 21 -33.84 -26.24 16.52
C LEU A 21 -34.67 -24.96 16.71
N LYS A 22 -35.99 -25.09 16.47
CA LYS A 22 -37.02 -24.16 16.94
C LYS A 22 -37.34 -24.48 18.40
N SER A 23 -37.46 -23.47 19.25
CA SER A 23 -38.47 -23.47 20.32
C SER A 23 -38.77 -22.06 20.82
N SER A 24 -39.92 -21.96 21.45
CA SER A 24 -40.83 -20.82 21.60
C SER A 24 -40.76 -20.12 22.96
N PHE A 25 -41.06 -18.81 22.95
CA PHE A 25 -41.75 -17.98 23.95
C PHE A 25 -41.62 -18.25 25.46
N THR A 26 -41.27 -17.21 26.23
CA THR A 26 -42.17 -16.59 27.24
C THR A 26 -41.63 -15.23 27.73
N ARG A 27 -42.55 -14.27 27.90
CA ARG A 27 -42.35 -12.94 28.48
C ARG A 27 -42.38 -12.99 30.01
N ASN A 28 -41.51 -12.22 30.66
CA ASN A 28 -41.69 -11.46 31.91
C ASN A 28 -40.40 -10.60 32.03
N GLY A 29 -40.35 -9.29 32.24
CA GLY A 29 -41.23 -8.38 32.95
C GLY A 29 -40.35 -7.60 33.93
N ALA A 30 -39.80 -6.45 33.52
CA ALA A 30 -39.33 -5.35 34.39
C ALA A 30 -38.64 -4.26 33.53
N LYS A 31 -39.32 -3.14 33.28
CA LYS A 31 -38.69 -1.92 32.75
C LYS A 31 -37.93 -1.22 33.87
N ALA A 32 -36.64 -1.52 34.02
CA ALA A 32 -35.71 -0.62 34.68
C ALA A 32 -35.16 0.35 33.65
N SER A 33 -35.65 1.60 33.65
CA SER A 33 -35.06 2.68 32.86
C SER A 33 -33.71 3.03 33.47
N ARG A 34 -32.67 2.28 33.10
CA ARG A 34 -31.28 2.70 33.29
C ARG A 34 -31.01 3.76 32.24
N HIS A 35 -31.01 5.01 32.66
CA HIS A 35 -30.34 6.07 31.91
C HIS A 35 -28.86 5.69 31.83
N VAL A 36 -28.49 5.02 30.74
CA VAL A 36 -27.10 4.88 30.35
C VAL A 36 -26.69 6.29 29.93
N ASN A 37 -25.97 6.98 30.82
CA ASN A 37 -25.17 8.12 30.41
C ASN A 37 -24.10 7.58 29.46
N ILE A 38 -24.45 7.49 28.17
CA ILE A 38 -23.46 7.38 27.11
C ILE A 38 -22.72 8.70 27.17
N ARG A 39 -21.59 8.71 27.88
CA ARG A 39 -20.56 9.70 27.63
C ARG A 39 -20.18 9.48 26.17
N HIS A 40 -20.75 10.26 25.26
CA HIS A 40 -20.11 10.52 23.99
C HIS A 40 -18.80 11.23 24.32
N THR A 41 -17.76 10.46 24.64
CA THR A 41 -16.41 10.89 24.33
C THR A 41 -16.40 11.04 22.83
N SER A 42 -16.58 12.26 22.35
CA SER A 42 -16.46 12.62 20.95
C SER A 42 -15.00 12.39 20.54
N THR A 43 -14.63 11.15 20.30
CA THR A 43 -13.34 10.78 19.71
C THR A 43 -13.35 11.32 18.29
N LYS A 44 -12.32 12.09 17.93
CA LYS A 44 -12.19 12.63 16.57
C LYS A 44 -12.18 11.45 15.57
N PRO A 45 -12.81 11.59 14.39
CA PRO A 45 -12.70 10.57 13.36
C PRO A 45 -11.21 10.38 12.99
N LYS A 46 -10.80 9.13 12.79
CA LYS A 46 -9.38 8.75 12.68
C LYS A 46 -9.02 8.36 11.25
N VAL A 47 -7.91 8.92 10.75
CA VAL A 47 -7.22 8.49 9.54
C VAL A 47 -5.96 7.76 9.97
N LEU A 48 -5.84 6.52 9.53
CA LEU A 48 -4.73 5.63 9.86
C LEU A 48 -3.88 5.40 8.62
N VAL A 49 -2.57 5.66 8.72
CA VAL A 49 -1.66 5.66 7.57
C VAL A 49 -0.46 4.75 7.86
N ALA A 50 -0.27 3.72 7.03
CA ALA A 50 0.94 2.90 7.03
C ALA A 50 1.95 3.45 6.02
N LEU A 51 3.10 3.92 6.52
CA LEU A 51 4.22 4.42 5.71
C LEU A 51 5.53 3.71 6.09
N TYR A 52 6.50 3.68 5.17
CA TYR A 52 7.80 3.07 5.48
C TYR A 52 8.62 3.92 6.46
N PRO A 53 9.59 3.32 7.19
CA PRO A 53 10.48 4.06 8.08
C PRO A 53 11.27 5.18 7.37
N ASP A 54 11.69 6.19 8.14
CA ASP A 54 12.57 7.24 7.64
C ASP A 54 13.92 6.69 7.14
N PRO A 55 14.61 7.44 6.26
CA PRO A 55 15.97 7.08 5.85
C PRO A 55 16.89 6.87 7.04
N LYS A 56 17.77 5.86 6.96
CA LYS A 56 18.78 5.59 8.01
C LYS A 56 19.71 6.78 8.28
N SER A 57 19.86 7.68 7.31
CA SER A 57 20.62 8.92 7.44
C SER A 57 19.89 10.03 8.22
N GLY A 58 18.63 9.83 8.58
CA GLY A 58 17.75 10.83 9.18
C GLY A 58 16.82 11.50 8.16
N TYR A 59 15.85 12.25 8.70
CA TYR A 59 14.86 13.04 7.97
C TYR A 59 14.98 14.54 8.35
N PRO A 60 14.90 15.48 7.38
CA PRO A 60 14.84 15.24 5.93
C PRO A 60 16.17 14.67 5.40
N PRO A 61 16.15 13.90 4.30
CA PRO A 61 17.38 13.49 3.63
C PRO A 61 18.10 14.68 2.98
N ASN A 62 19.39 14.52 2.68
CA ASN A 62 20.11 15.47 1.84
C ASN A 62 19.69 15.27 0.37
N TYR A 63 18.70 16.04 -0.08
CA TYR A 63 18.21 15.95 -1.46
C TYR A 63 19.29 16.32 -2.47
N ALA A 64 19.42 15.51 -3.54
CA ALA A 64 20.40 15.75 -4.60
C ALA A 64 20.08 16.99 -5.47
N ARG A 65 18.84 17.50 -5.40
CA ARG A 65 18.36 18.67 -6.14
C ARG A 65 17.25 19.37 -5.36
N LYS A 66 16.96 20.64 -5.70
CA LYS A 66 16.01 21.50 -4.98
C LYS A 66 14.59 21.49 -5.54
N ASP A 67 14.44 21.09 -6.79
CA ASP A 67 13.17 21.10 -7.52
C ASP A 67 13.05 19.86 -8.41
N ILE A 68 11.83 19.60 -8.86
CA ILE A 68 11.50 18.60 -9.86
C ILE A 68 10.75 19.24 -11.04
N PRO A 69 10.81 18.65 -12.24
CA PRO A 69 10.02 19.12 -13.38
C PRO A 69 8.53 19.17 -13.06
N LYS A 70 7.85 20.21 -13.55
CA LYS A 70 6.39 20.34 -13.44
C LYS A 70 5.71 19.48 -14.51
N ILE A 71 4.76 18.66 -14.09
CA ILE A 71 3.88 17.88 -14.97
C ILE A 71 2.46 18.43 -14.81
N GLU A 72 1.77 18.67 -15.93
CA GLU A 72 0.43 19.29 -15.93
C GLU A 72 -0.67 18.32 -16.40
N SER A 73 -0.30 17.30 -17.18
CA SER A 73 -1.22 16.27 -17.68
C SER A 73 -0.49 14.97 -17.95
N TYR A 74 -1.25 13.89 -18.03
CA TYR A 74 -0.79 12.56 -18.45
C TYR A 74 -1.01 12.35 -19.95
N PRO A 75 -0.35 11.36 -20.58
CA PRO A 75 -0.41 11.13 -22.02
C PRO A 75 -1.80 10.87 -22.61
N ASP A 76 -2.75 10.37 -21.82
CA ASP A 76 -4.13 10.13 -22.26
C ASP A 76 -5.04 11.36 -22.14
N GLY A 77 -4.50 12.50 -21.68
CA GLY A 77 -5.24 13.73 -21.45
C GLY A 77 -5.79 13.90 -20.04
N GLN A 78 -5.65 12.91 -19.15
CA GLN A 78 -5.99 13.05 -17.74
C GLN A 78 -5.12 14.16 -17.11
N THR A 79 -5.73 15.05 -16.32
CA THR A 79 -4.99 16.06 -15.55
C THR A 79 -4.27 15.46 -14.35
N VAL A 80 -3.16 16.05 -13.93
CA VAL A 80 -2.54 15.71 -12.62
C VAL A 80 -3.48 16.02 -11.45
N PRO A 81 -3.26 15.46 -10.24
CA PRO A 81 -4.06 15.80 -9.07
C PRO A 81 -4.16 17.31 -8.84
N SER A 82 -5.37 17.78 -8.54
CA SER A 82 -5.70 19.20 -8.38
C SER A 82 -6.30 19.50 -7.00
N PRO A 83 -5.58 19.19 -5.89
CA PRO A 83 -6.03 19.60 -4.57
C PRO A 83 -6.07 21.14 -4.50
N LYS A 84 -6.89 21.69 -3.59
CA LYS A 84 -6.98 23.15 -3.39
C LYS A 84 -5.64 23.75 -2.95
N GLU A 85 -4.90 23.00 -2.14
CA GLU A 85 -3.59 23.36 -1.62
C GLU A 85 -2.77 22.10 -1.36
N ILE A 86 -1.45 22.27 -1.26
CA ILE A 86 -0.50 21.26 -0.79
C ILE A 86 0.34 21.90 0.32
N ASP A 87 0.68 21.12 1.35
CA ASP A 87 1.47 21.56 2.51
C ASP A 87 2.94 21.08 2.44
N PHE A 88 3.43 20.81 1.22
CA PHE A 88 4.78 20.33 0.94
C PHE A 88 5.36 20.97 -0.33
N VAL A 89 6.68 20.88 -0.50
CA VAL A 89 7.35 21.33 -1.72
C VAL A 89 7.56 20.13 -2.66
N PRO A 90 7.13 20.19 -3.94
CA PRO A 90 7.39 19.13 -4.90
C PRO A 90 8.88 18.77 -4.99
N GLY A 91 9.20 17.50 -4.69
CA GLY A 91 10.57 16.98 -4.59
C GLY A 91 10.93 16.47 -3.19
N GLU A 92 10.14 16.80 -2.17
CA GLU A 92 10.30 16.26 -0.82
C GLU A 92 9.98 14.76 -0.72
N LEU A 93 10.51 14.11 0.32
CA LEU A 93 10.27 12.70 0.61
C LEU A 93 9.00 12.60 1.46
N LEU A 94 7.88 12.22 0.83
CA LEU A 94 6.58 12.24 1.50
C LEU A 94 6.12 10.86 2.01
N GLY A 95 6.67 9.77 1.46
CA GLY A 95 6.18 8.42 1.70
C GLY A 95 6.70 7.73 2.97
N CYS A 96 7.56 8.38 3.76
CA CYS A 96 8.01 7.86 5.04
C CYS A 96 7.17 8.41 6.20
N VAL A 97 7.28 7.77 7.37
CA VAL A 97 6.59 8.18 8.61
C VAL A 97 6.73 9.67 8.91
N SER A 98 7.92 10.28 8.83
CA SER A 98 8.07 11.72 9.07
C SER A 98 7.59 12.61 7.91
N GLY A 99 7.39 12.06 6.71
CA GLY A 99 6.86 12.76 5.55
C GLY A 99 5.34 12.86 5.55
N GLU A 100 4.65 11.89 6.16
CA GLU A 100 3.20 11.87 6.43
C GLU A 100 2.30 12.14 5.20
N LEU A 101 2.82 11.93 3.99
CA LEU A 101 2.18 12.36 2.74
C LEU A 101 1.83 13.86 2.69
N GLY A 102 2.36 14.68 3.61
CA GLY A 102 1.97 16.08 3.80
C GLY A 102 0.52 16.27 4.27
N LEU A 103 -0.09 15.29 4.93
CA LEU A 103 -1.54 15.30 5.24
C LEU A 103 -1.91 15.87 6.61
N ARG A 104 -0.98 15.95 7.57
CA ARG A 104 -1.29 16.25 8.97
C ARG A 104 -2.05 17.56 9.16
N LYS A 105 -1.51 18.66 8.61
CA LYS A 105 -2.12 19.99 8.75
C LYS A 105 -3.53 20.03 8.14
N PHE A 106 -3.70 19.47 6.95
CA PHE A 106 -5.01 19.36 6.29
C PHE A 106 -6.02 18.56 7.14
N LEU A 107 -5.63 17.38 7.63
CA LEU A 107 -6.54 16.50 8.39
C LEU A 107 -6.90 17.09 9.76
N GLU A 108 -5.92 17.59 10.51
CA GLU A 108 -6.14 18.16 11.83
C GLU A 108 -6.98 19.46 11.76
N ALA A 109 -6.78 20.30 10.74
CA ALA A 109 -7.59 21.49 10.51
C ALA A 109 -9.06 21.15 10.19
N ASN A 110 -9.33 19.96 9.66
CA ASN A 110 -10.67 19.45 9.37
C ASN A 110 -11.22 18.53 10.49
N GLY A 111 -10.58 18.51 11.66
CA GLY A 111 -11.09 17.83 12.85
C GLY A 111 -10.81 16.33 12.91
N TYR A 112 -9.99 15.79 12.02
CA TYR A 112 -9.55 14.40 12.06
C TYR A 112 -8.32 14.24 12.98
N GLU A 113 -8.17 13.03 13.52
CA GLU A 113 -6.92 12.56 14.11
C GLU A 113 -6.13 11.79 13.04
N LEU A 114 -4.86 12.14 12.85
CA LEU A 114 -3.97 11.41 11.95
C LEU A 114 -2.97 10.56 12.77
N VAL A 115 -3.07 9.24 12.60
CA VAL A 115 -2.10 8.26 13.08
C VAL A 115 -1.25 7.80 11.90
N VAL A 116 0.07 7.96 12.00
CA VAL A 116 1.03 7.50 11.00
C VAL A 116 2.00 6.55 11.67
N THR A 117 2.15 5.34 11.14
CA THR A 117 3.08 4.35 11.68
C THR A 117 3.70 3.50 10.60
N SER A 118 4.86 2.92 10.90
CA SER A 118 5.44 1.83 10.14
C SER A 118 5.15 0.45 10.75
N ASP A 119 4.56 0.38 11.95
CA ASP A 119 4.26 -0.90 12.59
C ASP A 119 2.92 -1.47 12.09
N LYS A 120 3.01 -2.32 11.06
CA LYS A 120 1.85 -2.80 10.29
C LYS A 120 1.70 -4.32 10.21
N ASP A 121 2.71 -5.04 10.69
CA ASP A 121 2.85 -6.50 10.55
C ASP A 121 3.01 -7.17 11.91
N GLY A 122 2.58 -8.43 11.99
CA GLY A 122 2.68 -9.21 13.23
C GLY A 122 1.45 -9.04 14.13
N LYS A 123 1.49 -9.75 15.26
CA LYS A 123 0.41 -9.73 16.24
C LYS A 123 0.49 -8.43 17.04
N ASP A 124 -0.65 -7.79 17.23
CA ASP A 124 -0.77 -6.57 18.05
C ASP A 124 0.05 -5.39 17.50
N CYS A 125 0.23 -5.29 16.18
CA CYS A 125 0.87 -4.12 15.56
C CYS A 125 0.03 -2.84 15.72
N GLU A 126 0.69 -1.69 15.74
CA GLU A 126 0.04 -0.38 15.95
C GLU A 126 -1.09 -0.09 14.94
N MET A 127 -0.94 -0.51 13.68
CA MET A 127 -2.03 -0.43 12.70
C MET A 127 -3.26 -1.22 13.14
N ASP A 128 -3.10 -2.46 13.62
CA ASP A 128 -4.21 -3.30 14.07
C ASP A 128 -4.84 -2.81 15.37
N GLU A 129 -4.07 -2.12 16.24
CA GLU A 129 -4.58 -1.47 17.45
C GLU A 129 -5.57 -0.34 17.12
N HIS A 130 -5.24 0.49 16.13
CA HIS A 130 -6.04 1.66 15.77
C HIS A 130 -7.14 1.37 14.74
N LEU A 131 -7.03 0.28 13.99
CA LEU A 131 -7.97 -0.07 12.92
C LEU A 131 -9.46 -0.06 13.35
N PRO A 132 -9.87 -0.56 14.54
CA PRO A 132 -11.28 -0.57 14.94
C PRO A 132 -11.93 0.83 15.00
N GLU A 133 -11.13 1.88 15.18
CA GLU A 133 -11.57 3.28 15.28
C GLU A 133 -11.37 4.08 13.97
N ALA A 134 -10.67 3.51 12.99
CA ALA A 134 -10.33 4.21 11.76
C ALA A 134 -11.55 4.36 10.84
N GLU A 135 -11.75 5.56 10.29
CA GLU A 135 -12.69 5.79 9.19
C GLU A 135 -12.01 5.65 7.82
N VAL A 136 -10.72 5.98 7.76
CA VAL A 136 -9.92 5.91 6.54
C VAL A 136 -8.62 5.20 6.86
N VAL A 137 -8.24 4.25 6.00
CA VAL A 137 -6.93 3.62 6.00
C VAL A 137 -6.19 4.00 4.73
N ILE A 138 -4.93 4.39 4.86
CA ILE A 138 -4.05 4.72 3.74
C ILE A 138 -2.80 3.86 3.82
N SER A 139 -2.39 3.24 2.71
CA SER A 139 -1.07 2.60 2.61
C SER A 139 -0.48 2.74 1.21
N GLN A 140 0.80 2.41 1.05
CA GLN A 140 1.50 2.47 -0.23
C GLN A 140 1.83 1.05 -0.74
N PRO A 141 1.81 0.80 -2.06
CA PRO A 141 2.26 -0.48 -2.63
C PRO A 141 3.68 -0.89 -2.22
N PHE A 142 4.53 0.07 -1.86
CA PHE A 142 5.89 -0.16 -1.39
C PHE A 142 5.97 -0.63 0.07
N TYR A 143 4.92 -0.38 0.86
CA TYR A 143 4.83 -0.72 2.28
C TYR A 143 3.38 -1.03 2.67
N LEU A 144 2.93 -2.20 2.21
CA LEU A 144 1.52 -2.61 2.19
C LEU A 144 0.95 -2.93 3.57
N TYR A 145 -0.13 -2.25 3.96
CA TYR A 145 -1.00 -2.75 5.02
C TYR A 145 -2.12 -3.60 4.42
N TYR A 146 -1.98 -4.92 4.51
CA TYR A 146 -2.97 -5.85 3.96
C TYR A 146 -4.31 -5.72 4.69
N LEU A 147 -5.30 -5.11 4.05
CA LEU A 147 -6.68 -5.04 4.56
C LEU A 147 -7.41 -6.33 4.19
N THR A 148 -7.09 -7.40 4.92
CA THR A 148 -7.77 -8.69 4.79
C THR A 148 -9.21 -8.60 5.28
N ARG A 149 -10.06 -9.56 4.87
CA ARG A 149 -11.40 -9.72 5.46
C ARG A 149 -11.41 -9.66 6.99
N GLN A 150 -10.51 -10.38 7.65
CA GLN A 150 -10.45 -10.39 9.12
C GLN A 150 -10.18 -9.01 9.71
N ARG A 151 -9.40 -8.17 9.03
CA ARG A 151 -9.15 -6.78 9.43
C ARG A 151 -10.38 -5.91 9.17
N ILE A 152 -10.98 -6.02 7.99
CA ILE A 152 -12.21 -5.29 7.62
C ILE A 152 -13.37 -5.63 8.58
N ASP A 153 -13.55 -6.90 8.94
CA ASP A 153 -14.55 -7.36 9.91
C ASP A 153 -14.39 -6.70 11.30
N LYS A 154 -13.15 -6.33 11.66
CA LYS A 154 -12.81 -5.67 12.93
C LYS A 154 -12.85 -4.13 12.85
N ALA A 155 -13.13 -3.57 11.68
CA ALA A 155 -13.09 -2.14 11.41
C ALA A 155 -14.51 -1.58 11.15
N PRO A 156 -15.40 -1.54 12.16
CA PRO A 156 -16.81 -1.19 11.97
C PRO A 156 -17.05 0.25 11.50
N ASN A 157 -16.05 1.12 11.65
CA ASN A 157 -16.10 2.52 11.26
C ASN A 157 -15.44 2.79 9.90
N LEU A 158 -14.78 1.79 9.30
CA LEU A 158 -14.03 1.96 8.07
C LEU A 158 -14.98 2.31 6.92
N LYS A 159 -14.71 3.43 6.26
CA LYS A 159 -15.47 3.92 5.11
C LYS A 159 -14.64 3.91 3.84
N MET A 160 -13.32 4.07 3.95
CA MET A 160 -12.45 4.20 2.79
C MET A 160 -11.07 3.57 3.01
N ALA A 161 -10.59 2.85 2.01
CA ALA A 161 -9.21 2.43 1.85
C ALA A 161 -8.59 3.18 0.67
N ILE A 162 -7.49 3.88 0.91
CA ILE A 162 -6.78 4.67 -0.10
C ILE A 162 -5.40 4.05 -0.33
N THR A 163 -5.14 3.67 -1.57
CA THR A 163 -3.79 3.34 -2.04
C THR A 163 -3.09 4.64 -2.44
N ALA A 164 -2.08 5.06 -1.67
CA ALA A 164 -1.18 6.16 -2.03
C ALA A 164 -0.17 5.68 -3.09
N GLY A 165 -0.68 5.46 -4.30
CA GLY A 165 0.00 4.83 -5.43
C GLY A 165 -1.01 4.24 -6.40
N ILE A 166 -0.64 3.14 -7.06
CA ILE A 166 -1.47 2.38 -8.01
C ILE A 166 -1.34 0.90 -7.66
N GLY A 167 -2.45 0.16 -7.68
CA GLY A 167 -2.49 -1.26 -7.30
C GLY A 167 -3.09 -1.49 -5.92
N SER A 168 -4.38 -1.80 -5.90
CA SER A 168 -5.16 -1.99 -4.66
C SER A 168 -5.40 -3.47 -4.30
N ASP A 169 -4.59 -4.39 -4.84
CA ASP A 169 -4.72 -5.84 -4.65
C ASP A 169 -4.42 -6.33 -3.21
N HIS A 170 -3.85 -5.46 -2.37
CA HIS A 170 -3.62 -5.70 -0.95
C HIS A 170 -4.86 -5.49 -0.08
N VAL A 171 -5.96 -5.02 -0.66
CA VAL A 171 -7.28 -4.93 -0.04
C VAL A 171 -8.12 -6.12 -0.50
N ASP A 172 -8.77 -6.80 0.43
CA ASP A 172 -9.80 -7.80 0.09
C ASP A 172 -11.02 -7.08 -0.50
N LEU A 173 -11.08 -6.99 -1.84
CA LEU A 173 -12.10 -6.20 -2.55
C LEU A 173 -13.52 -6.75 -2.35
N ASP A 174 -13.67 -8.06 -2.18
CA ASP A 174 -14.97 -8.68 -1.90
C ASP A 174 -15.46 -8.29 -0.51
N ALA A 175 -14.58 -8.34 0.50
CA ALA A 175 -14.89 -7.86 1.85
C ALA A 175 -15.17 -6.36 1.88
N ALA A 176 -14.38 -5.55 1.17
CA ALA A 176 -14.61 -4.11 1.07
C ALA A 176 -16.00 -3.82 0.48
N MET A 177 -16.38 -4.51 -0.60
CA MET A 177 -17.69 -4.37 -1.23
C MET A 177 -18.84 -4.75 -0.28
N GLU A 178 -18.74 -5.88 0.43
CA GLU A 178 -19.75 -6.32 1.41
C GLU A 178 -19.92 -5.34 2.57
N HIS A 179 -18.81 -4.74 3.03
CA HIS A 179 -18.78 -3.77 4.12
C HIS A 179 -19.02 -2.33 3.65
N LYS A 180 -19.21 -2.11 2.34
CA LYS A 180 -19.40 -0.77 1.73
C LYS A 180 -18.23 0.18 2.02
N VAL A 181 -17.01 -0.35 1.98
CA VAL A 181 -15.76 0.41 2.06
C VAL A 181 -15.36 0.81 0.65
N ASP A 182 -15.22 2.11 0.40
CA ASP A 182 -14.70 2.62 -0.86
C ASP A 182 -13.21 2.30 -0.98
N VAL A 183 -12.80 1.69 -2.09
CA VAL A 183 -11.39 1.45 -2.39
C VAL A 183 -10.97 2.38 -3.51
N THR A 184 -9.98 3.23 -3.24
CA THR A 184 -9.51 4.25 -4.19
C THR A 184 -8.00 4.23 -4.30
N GLU A 185 -7.49 4.67 -5.43
CA GLU A 185 -6.07 4.81 -5.70
C GLU A 185 -5.82 6.06 -6.55
N VAL A 186 -4.56 6.47 -6.67
CA VAL A 186 -4.19 7.66 -7.45
C VAL A 186 -3.78 7.22 -8.86
N THR A 187 -4.77 6.88 -9.67
CA THR A 187 -4.58 6.40 -11.05
C THR A 187 -3.65 7.33 -11.85
N PHE A 188 -2.75 6.74 -12.63
CA PHE A 188 -1.70 7.40 -13.41
C PHE A 188 -0.53 8.01 -12.62
N SER A 189 -0.64 8.23 -11.30
CA SER A 189 0.35 8.97 -10.50
C SER A 189 1.81 8.53 -10.65
N ASN A 190 2.06 7.25 -10.93
CA ASN A 190 3.39 6.71 -11.11
C ASN A 190 3.54 5.80 -12.34
N SER A 191 2.55 5.77 -13.26
CA SER A 191 2.59 4.90 -14.44
C SER A 191 3.79 5.18 -15.33
N ILE A 192 4.14 6.46 -15.54
CA ILE A 192 5.33 6.86 -16.31
C ILE A 192 6.61 6.41 -15.59
N SER A 193 6.69 6.59 -14.27
CA SER A 193 7.83 6.14 -13.46
C SER A 193 8.05 4.63 -13.56
N VAL A 194 6.97 3.84 -13.58
CA VAL A 194 7.04 2.37 -13.77
C VAL A 194 7.51 2.03 -15.18
N ALA A 195 7.04 2.74 -16.22
CA ALA A 195 7.49 2.53 -17.59
C ALA A 195 9.00 2.82 -17.77
N GLU A 196 9.49 3.93 -17.21
CA GLU A 196 10.93 4.25 -17.18
C GLU A 196 11.73 3.15 -16.49
N HIS A 197 11.25 2.68 -15.33
CA HIS A 197 11.93 1.63 -14.56
C HIS A 197 11.95 0.29 -15.32
N ALA A 198 10.87 -0.06 -16.01
CA ALA A 198 10.80 -1.28 -16.81
C ALA A 198 11.82 -1.27 -17.96
N VAL A 199 11.92 -0.17 -18.71
CA VAL A 199 12.92 -0.02 -19.79
C VAL A 199 14.34 -0.05 -19.22
N MET A 200 14.57 0.62 -18.08
CA MET A 200 15.85 0.58 -17.38
C MET A 200 16.26 -0.86 -17.02
N MET A 201 15.34 -1.66 -16.47
CA MET A 201 15.60 -3.06 -16.13
C MET A 201 15.84 -3.94 -17.37
N ILE A 202 15.11 -3.73 -18.46
CA ILE A 202 15.34 -4.44 -19.74
C ILE A 202 16.78 -4.21 -20.20
N LEU A 203 17.23 -2.96 -20.25
CA LEU A 203 18.59 -2.61 -20.66
C LEU A 203 19.63 -3.18 -19.69
N ALA A 204 19.40 -3.06 -18.38
CA ALA A 204 20.34 -3.56 -17.37
C ALA A 204 20.54 -5.09 -17.47
N LEU A 205 19.47 -5.84 -17.73
CA LEU A 205 19.52 -7.29 -17.88
C LEU A 205 20.20 -7.70 -19.19
N VAL A 206 19.74 -7.16 -20.33
CA VAL A 206 20.23 -7.54 -21.66
C VAL A 206 21.70 -7.17 -21.84
N ARG A 207 22.13 -6.03 -21.28
CA ARG A 207 23.53 -5.54 -21.37
C ARG A 207 24.43 -6.04 -20.24
N ASN A 208 23.94 -6.92 -19.37
CA ASN A 208 24.68 -7.46 -18.23
C ASN A 208 25.29 -6.36 -17.32
N TYR A 209 24.52 -5.30 -17.05
CA TYR A 209 25.05 -4.09 -16.42
C TYR A 209 25.47 -4.30 -14.96
N ILE A 210 24.66 -4.99 -14.16
CA ILE A 210 24.90 -5.13 -12.72
C ILE A 210 26.18 -5.93 -12.42
N PRO A 211 26.41 -7.14 -12.99
CA PRO A 211 27.67 -7.86 -12.76
C PRO A 211 28.90 -7.09 -13.25
N SER A 212 28.77 -6.40 -14.39
CA SER A 212 29.86 -5.57 -14.94
C SER A 212 30.23 -4.41 -14.03
N HIS A 213 29.24 -3.72 -13.45
CA HIS A 213 29.46 -2.66 -12.47
C HIS A 213 30.14 -3.17 -11.20
N LEU A 214 29.74 -4.35 -10.70
CA LEU A 214 30.34 -4.97 -9.51
C LEU A 214 31.81 -5.35 -9.73
N ALA A 215 32.18 -5.82 -10.94
CA ALA A 215 33.58 -6.09 -11.29
C ALA A 215 34.43 -4.82 -11.17
N ILE A 216 33.95 -3.69 -11.68
CA ILE A 216 34.65 -2.41 -11.59
C ILE A 216 34.78 -1.93 -10.13
N ILE A 217 33.72 -2.03 -9.32
CA ILE A 217 33.79 -1.67 -7.89
C ILE A 217 34.80 -2.56 -7.15
N ALA A 218 34.94 -3.82 -7.54
CA ALA A 218 35.92 -4.75 -6.98
C ALA A 218 37.37 -4.47 -7.48
N GLY A 219 37.55 -3.51 -8.40
CA GLY A 219 38.85 -3.15 -8.98
C GLY A 219 39.31 -4.08 -10.13
N ASP A 220 38.39 -4.86 -10.70
CA ASP A 220 38.69 -5.80 -11.78
C ASP A 220 38.44 -5.18 -13.17
N TRP A 221 39.08 -5.74 -14.20
CA TRP A 221 38.90 -5.40 -15.62
C TRP A 221 38.66 -6.65 -16.48
N ALA A 222 37.75 -7.51 -16.02
CA ALA A 222 37.41 -8.78 -16.67
C ALA A 222 36.41 -8.61 -17.84
N ILE A 223 36.89 -8.04 -18.95
CA ILE A 223 36.06 -7.77 -20.14
C ILE A 223 35.36 -9.04 -20.65
N SER A 224 36.07 -10.16 -20.75
CA SER A 224 35.51 -11.44 -21.21
C SER A 224 34.32 -11.88 -20.37
N ASP A 225 34.40 -11.71 -19.06
CA ASP A 225 33.36 -12.13 -18.13
C ASP A 225 32.15 -11.21 -18.23
N CYS A 226 32.38 -9.90 -18.33
CA CYS A 226 31.34 -8.89 -18.48
C CYS A 226 30.54 -9.08 -19.78
N VAL A 227 31.22 -9.33 -20.91
CA VAL A 227 30.55 -9.43 -22.23
C VAL A 227 30.04 -10.83 -22.55
N SER A 228 30.39 -11.85 -21.77
CA SER A 228 29.96 -13.25 -21.99
C SER A 228 28.43 -13.43 -22.06
N ARG A 229 27.67 -12.49 -21.50
CA ARG A 229 26.21 -12.47 -21.47
C ARG A 229 25.61 -11.11 -21.86
N ALA A 230 26.41 -10.21 -22.44
CA ALA A 230 25.94 -8.88 -22.83
C ALA A 230 25.53 -8.87 -24.30
N TYR A 231 24.30 -8.45 -24.58
CA TYR A 231 23.75 -8.34 -25.92
C TYR A 231 23.21 -6.92 -26.15
N ASP A 232 22.95 -6.60 -27.41
CA ASP A 232 22.17 -5.43 -27.78
C ASP A 232 20.68 -5.78 -27.79
N VAL A 233 19.84 -4.80 -27.43
CA VAL A 233 18.37 -4.93 -27.58
C VAL A 233 17.92 -4.77 -29.03
N GLU A 234 18.79 -4.24 -29.89
CA GLU A 234 18.53 -4.08 -31.31
C GLU A 234 18.19 -5.43 -31.95
N GLY A 235 17.05 -5.49 -32.66
CA GLY A 235 16.57 -6.70 -33.31
C GLY A 235 15.86 -7.70 -32.38
N MET A 236 15.74 -7.43 -31.08
CA MET A 236 14.95 -8.26 -30.17
C MET A 236 13.45 -8.02 -30.32
N HIS A 237 12.65 -9.07 -30.12
CA HIS A 237 11.20 -8.96 -29.96
C HIS A 237 10.84 -8.74 -28.48
N ILE A 238 10.20 -7.62 -28.17
CA ILE A 238 9.75 -7.28 -26.83
C ILE A 238 8.22 -7.26 -26.83
N GLY A 239 7.61 -8.02 -25.91
CA GLY A 239 6.17 -8.05 -25.70
C GLY A 239 5.82 -7.54 -24.31
N THR A 240 4.68 -6.86 -24.18
CA THR A 240 4.07 -6.50 -22.90
C THR A 240 2.81 -7.33 -22.68
N VAL A 241 2.54 -7.72 -21.43
CA VAL A 241 1.26 -8.28 -21.03
C VAL A 241 0.42 -7.11 -20.50
N ALA A 242 -0.70 -6.84 -21.18
CA ALA A 242 -1.46 -5.59 -21.10
C ALA A 242 -0.75 -4.37 -21.74
N ALA A 243 -1.57 -3.38 -22.12
CA ALA A 243 -1.17 -2.14 -22.81
C ALA A 243 -2.11 -0.98 -22.40
N GLY A 244 -2.35 -0.86 -21.09
CA GLY A 244 -3.11 0.23 -20.49
C GLY A 244 -2.24 1.41 -20.09
#